data_AF-A0A2M9TBR9-F1
#
_entry.id   AF-A0A2M9TBR9-F1
#
_cell.length_a   1.000
_cell.length_b   1.000
_cell.length_c   1.000
_cell.angle_alpha   90.00
_cell.angle_beta   90.00
_cell.angle_gamma   90.00
#
_symmetry.space_group_name_H-M   'P 1'
#
loop_
_entity.id
_entity.type
_entity.pdbx_description
1 polymer ?
#
loop_
_entity_poly.entity_id
_entity_poly.type
_entity_poly.pdbx_seq_one_letter_code
_entity_poly.pdbx_strand_id
1 'polypeptide(L)'
;MAWVGSIFAFHQVGFVYATRLFIGVRGMRSFNVSHFLSPFSKSARGMPLCVSLFALLLSAGGAHASVARLEADLQTLWGSGEQLIEIGELREQGQRVMAEHIVIRLAQGDVVTIEAYHVQGDYDQPDSVSFYGIRIIEPDVRDPVLSLSEMTLARPGAAVPLLSSVLAHDAPLHGLQLRELSVWLDGTLAKQWTEEWGNDAALTGYLTLQALVLEEMSDAALGRFELHGLKAEFNDLASGFSASLGLDELSMRGLAGLDRPGEEQLAWAEVNGFSLTGDRWSVLLERAWASGNLYVSDMGFQGAALDIGQLIRLAPAQERQDLQVMNNVLTGGSGQMNAAGRSVSEWDDETQPAQLTSEGFLQLSEAGDVRYQMELPVTLPAHVTIEQAMQHPALFETARLHGGNVTLAYKDAGLLPRLASELAAQEGISTSQMVAQGWAQARQFERLAGPQVAKLMVALVDIMGGYAQSLTTHIALPDPFTLEQFMMDPLGSSQRLRVTFELK
;
A
#
# COMPACT_ATOMS: atom_id res chain seq x y z
N MET A 1 14.35 -26.43 -6.21
CA MET A 1 12.95 -26.03 -5.93
C MET A 1 12.86 -24.80 -5.05
N ALA A 2 13.64 -24.66 -3.97
CA ALA A 2 13.61 -23.46 -3.11
C ALA A 2 13.86 -22.13 -3.83
N TRP A 3 14.83 -22.05 -4.77
CA TRP A 3 15.16 -20.78 -5.47
C TRP A 3 14.12 -20.34 -6.50
N VAL A 4 13.50 -21.30 -7.20
CA VAL A 4 12.37 -21.05 -8.12
C VAL A 4 11.12 -20.69 -7.30
N GLY A 5 10.87 -21.39 -6.19
CA GLY A 5 9.83 -21.01 -5.22
C GLY A 5 10.05 -19.61 -4.62
N SER A 6 11.29 -19.18 -4.38
CA SER A 6 11.61 -17.82 -3.91
C SER A 6 11.41 -16.75 -4.99
N ILE A 7 11.61 -17.05 -6.28
CA ILE A 7 11.35 -16.12 -7.39
C ILE A 7 9.84 -16.03 -7.68
N PHE A 8 9.13 -17.17 -7.68
CA PHE A 8 7.66 -17.21 -7.71
C PHE A 8 7.06 -16.46 -6.52
N ALA A 9 7.61 -16.64 -5.31
CA ALA A 9 7.22 -15.87 -4.15
C ALA A 9 7.51 -14.38 -4.34
N PHE A 10 8.70 -13.95 -4.78
CA PHE A 10 9.03 -12.52 -4.92
C PHE A 10 8.13 -11.77 -5.93
N HIS A 11 7.69 -12.43 -7.02
CA HIS A 11 6.80 -11.82 -8.02
C HIS A 11 5.31 -11.88 -7.65
N GLN A 12 4.84 -12.97 -7.05
CA GLN A 12 3.42 -13.16 -6.76
C GLN A 12 3.00 -12.66 -5.38
N VAL A 13 3.91 -12.69 -4.41
CA VAL A 13 3.81 -11.85 -3.21
C VAL A 13 3.81 -10.39 -3.66
N GLY A 14 4.53 -10.01 -4.71
CA GLY A 14 4.52 -8.66 -5.29
C GLY A 14 3.12 -8.17 -5.68
N PHE A 15 2.35 -8.91 -6.48
CA PHE A 15 0.98 -8.50 -6.85
C PHE A 15 -0.04 -8.72 -5.73
N VAL A 16 -0.03 -9.85 -5.03
CA VAL A 16 -0.99 -10.10 -3.92
C VAL A 16 -0.72 -9.21 -2.72
N TYR A 17 0.54 -8.86 -2.45
CA TYR A 17 0.90 -7.87 -1.44
C TYR A 17 0.84 -6.45 -1.97
N ALA A 18 1.15 -6.10 -3.21
CA ALA A 18 0.84 -4.76 -3.72
C ALA A 18 -0.66 -4.54 -3.66
N THR A 19 -1.47 -5.47 -4.17
CA THR A 19 -2.91 -5.45 -3.98
C THR A 19 -3.27 -5.46 -2.49
N ARG A 20 -2.59 -6.15 -1.56
CA ARG A 20 -2.88 -6.06 -0.10
C ARG A 20 -2.26 -4.86 0.66
N LEU A 21 -1.31 -4.14 0.06
CA LEU A 21 -0.53 -3.03 0.62
C LEU A 21 -1.07 -1.71 0.09
N PHE A 22 -1.61 -1.71 -1.14
CA PHE A 22 -2.50 -0.70 -1.72
C PHE A 22 -3.96 -0.89 -1.25
N ILE A 23 -4.46 -2.14 -1.22
CA ILE A 23 -5.73 -2.51 -0.60
C ILE A 23 -5.41 -3.14 0.74
N GLY A 24 -5.25 -2.35 1.80
CA GLY A 24 -5.21 -2.92 3.14
C GLY A 24 -6.49 -3.74 3.40
N VAL A 25 -6.60 -5.01 3.04
CA VAL A 25 -7.86 -5.78 3.22
C VAL A 25 -8.17 -5.97 4.71
N ARG A 26 -7.23 -5.64 5.61
CA ARG A 26 -7.51 -5.34 7.03
C ARG A 26 -7.45 -3.85 7.40
N GLY A 27 -6.62 -3.04 6.72
CA GLY A 27 -6.42 -1.61 7.02
C GLY A 27 -7.40 -0.63 6.36
N MET A 28 -7.89 -0.89 5.15
CA MET A 28 -9.06 -0.26 4.52
C MET A 28 -10.38 -0.78 5.08
N ARG A 29 -10.42 -1.99 5.68
CA ARG A 29 -11.56 -2.38 6.55
C ARG A 29 -11.67 -1.48 7.79
N SER A 30 -10.60 -0.78 8.16
CA SER A 30 -10.55 0.19 9.27
C SER A 30 -10.32 1.63 8.81
N PHE A 31 -10.12 1.90 7.51
CA PHE A 31 -10.10 3.26 6.96
C PHE A 31 -11.54 3.71 6.71
N ASN A 32 -12.33 3.63 7.77
CA ASN A 32 -13.72 4.02 7.75
C ASN A 32 -13.76 5.53 8.06
N VAL A 33 -14.09 6.34 7.04
CA VAL A 33 -14.25 7.81 7.17
C VAL A 33 -15.27 8.14 8.28
N SER A 34 -16.18 7.22 8.63
CA SER A 34 -17.08 7.39 9.77
C SER A 34 -16.36 7.44 11.13
N HIS A 35 -15.08 7.03 11.25
CA HIS A 35 -14.29 7.26 12.49
C HIS A 35 -13.95 8.74 12.68
N PHE A 36 -13.60 9.45 11.59
CA PHE A 36 -13.36 10.90 11.60
C PHE A 36 -14.64 11.72 11.80
N LEU A 37 -15.79 11.10 11.49
CA LEU A 37 -17.14 11.67 11.64
C LEU A 37 -17.94 10.97 12.77
N SER A 38 -17.26 10.23 13.64
CA SER A 38 -17.86 9.41 14.70
C SER A 38 -18.57 10.15 15.84
N PRO A 39 -18.39 11.48 16.10
CA PRO A 39 -19.17 12.13 17.15
C PRO A 39 -20.68 12.10 16.85
N PHE A 40 -21.06 11.92 15.59
CA PHE A 40 -22.46 11.95 15.14
C PHE A 40 -23.18 10.59 15.19
N SER A 41 -22.52 9.47 15.50
CA SER A 41 -23.08 8.13 15.21
C SER A 41 -23.32 7.22 16.41
N LYS A 42 -23.06 7.65 17.66
CA LYS A 42 -23.26 6.81 18.86
C LYS A 42 -24.53 7.18 19.63
N SER A 43 -25.70 7.09 19.00
CA SER A 43 -26.97 7.00 19.72
C SER A 43 -28.08 6.38 18.87
N ALA A 44 -28.18 5.05 18.88
CA ALA A 44 -29.39 4.37 18.46
C ALA A 44 -29.49 2.98 19.13
N ARG A 45 -29.99 2.95 20.37
CA ARG A 45 -30.63 1.76 20.93
C ARG A 45 -32.02 2.13 21.47
N GLY A 46 -33.04 1.77 20.69
CA GLY A 46 -34.31 1.22 21.18
C GLY A 46 -35.49 2.17 21.50
N MET A 47 -36.51 2.06 20.64
CA MET A 47 -37.98 2.19 20.88
C MET A 47 -38.63 3.58 21.13
N PRO A 48 -39.95 3.74 20.88
CA PRO A 48 -40.80 3.14 19.84
C PRO A 48 -41.50 4.20 18.96
N LEU A 49 -41.89 3.77 17.75
CA LEU A 49 -42.89 4.44 16.93
C LEU A 49 -44.19 4.63 17.73
N CYS A 50 -44.58 5.89 17.93
CA CYS A 50 -45.97 6.36 17.96
C CYS A 50 -45.96 7.80 18.48
N VAL A 51 -46.32 8.78 17.63
CA VAL A 51 -47.15 9.98 17.93
C VAL A 51 -47.02 11.07 16.86
N SER A 52 -46.03 11.04 15.94
CA SER A 52 -45.82 12.16 15.01
C SER A 52 -46.61 12.14 13.69
N LEU A 53 -47.58 11.24 13.52
CA LEU A 53 -48.36 11.13 12.27
C LEU A 53 -49.44 12.22 12.08
N PHE A 54 -49.66 13.09 13.08
CA PHE A 54 -50.76 14.07 13.07
C PHE A 54 -50.35 15.51 12.71
N ALA A 55 -49.06 15.79 12.49
CA ALA A 55 -48.59 17.13 12.10
C ALA A 55 -48.41 17.32 10.58
N LEU A 56 -48.49 16.24 9.79
CA LEU A 56 -48.24 16.23 8.34
C LEU A 56 -49.41 16.72 7.46
N LEU A 57 -50.54 17.16 8.05
CA LEU A 57 -51.76 17.49 7.30
C LEU A 57 -52.06 19.00 7.18
N LEU A 58 -51.21 19.90 7.67
CA LEU A 58 -51.47 21.35 7.61
C LEU A 58 -50.21 22.16 7.27
N SER A 59 -49.73 22.09 6.02
CA SER A 59 -48.92 23.18 5.41
C SER A 59 -48.78 22.99 3.90
N ALA A 60 -49.86 23.28 3.16
CA ALA A 60 -49.75 23.61 1.75
C ALA A 60 -49.14 25.03 1.63
N GLY A 61 -47.83 25.10 1.41
CA GLY A 61 -47.07 26.32 1.17
C GLY A 61 -45.78 26.01 0.41
N GLY A 62 -45.88 25.89 -0.91
CA GLY A 62 -44.85 25.36 -1.82
C GLY A 62 -43.57 26.19 -2.03
N ALA A 63 -43.15 26.98 -1.05
CA ALA A 63 -41.84 27.66 -1.03
C ALA A 63 -41.27 27.83 0.40
N HIS A 64 -41.89 27.21 1.42
CA HIS A 64 -41.43 27.26 2.81
C HIS A 64 -41.27 25.86 3.43
N ALA A 65 -41.66 24.81 2.70
CA ALA A 65 -41.59 23.44 3.17
C ALA A 65 -40.15 22.90 3.24
N SER A 66 -39.26 23.35 2.36
CA SER A 66 -37.87 22.85 2.26
C SER A 66 -37.00 23.29 3.44
N VAL A 67 -37.11 24.55 3.87
CA VAL A 67 -36.34 25.11 4.99
C VAL A 67 -36.80 24.56 6.34
N ALA A 68 -38.10 24.59 6.61
CA ALA A 68 -38.65 24.05 7.86
C ALA A 68 -38.42 22.53 7.98
N ARG A 69 -38.43 21.83 6.84
CA ARG A 69 -38.09 20.40 6.77
C ARG A 69 -36.61 20.16 7.03
N LEU A 70 -35.71 20.99 6.48
CA LEU A 70 -34.29 20.92 6.81
C LEU A 70 -34.04 21.06 8.30
N GLU A 71 -34.63 22.09 8.93
CA GLU A 71 -34.49 22.30 10.37
C GLU A 71 -34.97 21.08 11.17
N ALA A 72 -36.16 20.56 10.86
CA ALA A 72 -36.72 19.40 11.53
C ALA A 72 -35.87 18.13 11.32
N ASP A 73 -35.36 17.89 10.12
CA ASP A 73 -34.53 16.73 9.80
C ASP A 73 -33.17 16.81 10.51
N LEU A 74 -32.53 17.99 10.53
CA LEU A 74 -31.28 18.24 11.27
C LEU A 74 -31.48 18.05 12.78
N GLN A 75 -32.56 18.61 13.35
CA GLN A 75 -32.90 18.43 14.75
C GLN A 75 -33.18 16.96 15.10
N THR A 76 -33.85 16.23 14.20
CA THR A 76 -34.16 14.81 14.41
C THR A 76 -32.89 13.95 14.38
N LEU A 77 -31.99 14.19 13.43
CA LEU A 77 -30.80 13.37 13.24
C LEU A 77 -29.71 13.69 14.27
N TRP A 78 -29.43 14.98 14.49
CA TRP A 78 -28.29 15.47 15.28
C TRP A 78 -28.68 15.99 16.67
N GLY A 79 -29.97 16.16 16.96
CA GLY A 79 -30.48 16.57 18.27
C GLY A 79 -31.02 15.41 19.12
N SER A 80 -30.64 14.15 18.84
CA SER A 80 -31.16 13.00 19.56
C SER A 80 -30.44 12.73 20.88
N GLY A 81 -31.19 12.45 21.95
CA GLY A 81 -30.65 12.13 23.28
C GLY A 81 -30.29 13.38 24.10
N GLU A 82 -29.09 13.39 24.68
CA GLU A 82 -28.56 14.52 25.50
C GLU A 82 -27.85 15.59 24.65
N GLN A 83 -27.86 15.46 23.33
CA GLN A 83 -27.21 16.39 22.40
C GLN A 83 -28.08 17.63 22.20
N LEU A 84 -27.46 18.81 22.25
CA LEU A 84 -28.14 20.08 21.97
C LEU A 84 -27.66 20.64 20.64
N ILE A 85 -28.60 20.92 19.73
CA ILE A 85 -28.33 21.55 18.43
C ILE A 85 -28.90 22.97 18.41
N GLU A 86 -28.07 23.91 17.99
CA GLU A 86 -28.43 25.30 17.73
C GLU A 86 -28.16 25.59 16.25
N ILE A 87 -29.13 26.16 15.54
CA ILE A 87 -29.02 26.55 14.12
C ILE A 87 -29.20 28.06 14.05
N GLY A 88 -28.19 28.78 13.54
CA GLY A 88 -28.20 30.25 13.51
C GLY A 88 -29.14 30.83 12.47
N GLU A 89 -28.89 30.51 11.19
CA GLU A 89 -29.69 31.01 10.07
C GLU A 89 -30.07 29.91 9.09
N LEU A 90 -31.24 30.08 8.48
CA LEU A 90 -31.81 29.16 7.50
C LEU A 90 -32.26 29.96 6.28
N ARG A 91 -31.82 29.54 5.09
CA ARG A 91 -32.06 30.27 3.83
C ARG A 91 -32.40 29.32 2.70
N GLU A 92 -33.15 29.83 1.73
CA GLU A 92 -33.44 29.14 0.47
C GLU A 92 -33.12 30.07 -0.71
N GLN A 93 -32.38 29.55 -1.69
CA GLN A 93 -31.98 30.30 -2.87
C GLN A 93 -32.05 29.40 -4.11
N GLY A 94 -33.12 29.54 -4.89
CA GLY A 94 -33.33 28.71 -6.09
C GLY A 94 -33.57 27.25 -5.70
N GLN A 95 -32.72 26.34 -6.19
CA GLN A 95 -32.74 24.91 -5.82
C GLN A 95 -31.73 24.58 -4.70
N ARG A 96 -31.44 25.56 -3.84
CA ARG A 96 -30.49 25.38 -2.73
C ARG A 96 -31.16 25.74 -1.41
N VAL A 97 -31.05 24.84 -0.44
CA VAL A 97 -31.46 25.06 0.95
C VAL A 97 -30.20 25.09 1.81
N MET A 98 -30.09 26.07 2.70
CA MET A 98 -28.87 26.35 3.45
C MET A 98 -29.19 26.51 4.94
N ALA A 99 -28.35 25.92 5.79
CA ALA A 99 -28.29 26.20 7.22
C ALA A 99 -26.89 26.72 7.56
N GLU A 100 -26.81 27.87 8.23
CA GLU A 100 -25.55 28.53 8.60
C GLU A 100 -25.40 28.54 10.13
N HIS A 101 -24.15 28.47 10.60
CA HIS A 101 -23.77 28.52 12.01
C HIS A 101 -24.48 27.45 12.85
N ILE A 102 -24.24 26.18 12.54
CA ILE A 102 -24.76 25.05 13.29
C ILE A 102 -23.78 24.74 14.43
N VAL A 103 -24.29 24.63 15.65
CA VAL A 103 -23.52 24.24 16.84
C VAL A 103 -24.18 23.03 17.48
N ILE A 104 -23.40 21.97 17.68
CA ILE A 104 -23.85 20.71 18.29
C ILE A 104 -23.01 20.47 19.53
N ARG A 105 -23.66 20.41 20.70
CA ARG A 105 -23.02 20.11 21.98
C ARG A 105 -23.28 18.65 22.32
N LEU A 106 -22.20 17.88 22.46
CA LEU A 106 -22.27 16.46 22.80
C LEU A 106 -22.34 16.27 24.32
N ALA A 107 -22.89 15.13 24.76
CA ALA A 107 -23.07 14.81 26.17
C ALA A 107 -21.76 14.82 26.98
N GLN A 108 -20.65 14.50 26.32
CA GLN A 108 -19.29 14.47 26.89
C GLN A 108 -18.62 15.86 26.97
N GLY A 109 -19.30 16.92 26.51
CA GLY A 109 -18.82 18.30 26.58
C GLY A 109 -18.17 18.83 25.30
N ASP A 110 -17.85 17.96 24.35
CA ASP A 110 -17.31 18.36 23.04
C ASP A 110 -18.31 19.26 22.29
N VAL A 111 -17.77 20.21 21.54
CA VAL A 111 -18.56 21.11 20.70
C VAL A 111 -18.16 20.89 19.25
N VAL A 112 -19.15 20.58 18.41
CA VAL A 112 -18.99 20.51 16.96
C VAL A 112 -19.64 21.74 16.33
N THR A 113 -18.89 22.47 15.51
CA THR A 113 -19.39 23.63 14.77
C THR A 113 -19.35 23.36 13.27
N ILE A 114 -20.38 23.79 12.54
CA ILE A 114 -20.43 23.75 11.08
C ILE A 114 -20.79 25.16 10.61
N GLU A 115 -19.92 25.79 9.82
CA GLU A 115 -20.12 27.15 9.35
C GLU A 115 -21.31 27.23 8.38
N ALA A 116 -21.41 26.28 7.46
CA ALA A 116 -22.55 26.17 6.56
C ALA A 116 -22.84 24.74 6.11
N TYR A 117 -24.12 24.46 5.87
CA TYR A 117 -24.65 23.20 5.38
C TYR A 117 -25.57 23.46 4.20
N HIS A 118 -25.22 22.96 3.02
CA HIS A 118 -25.95 23.22 1.79
C HIS A 118 -26.53 21.93 1.22
N VAL A 119 -27.82 21.95 0.89
CA VAL A 119 -28.51 20.93 0.11
C VAL A 119 -28.81 21.52 -1.27
N GLN A 120 -28.33 20.89 -2.33
CA GLN A 120 -28.49 21.32 -3.71
C GLN A 120 -29.34 20.32 -4.48
N GLY A 121 -30.32 20.81 -5.25
CA GLY A 121 -31.20 19.99 -6.08
C GLY A 121 -32.56 19.75 -5.42
N ASP A 122 -33.20 18.62 -5.76
CA ASP A 122 -34.43 18.18 -5.11
C ASP A 122 -34.13 17.77 -3.66
N TYR A 123 -34.92 18.23 -2.69
CA TYR A 123 -34.71 17.89 -1.29
C TYR A 123 -34.84 16.38 -1.01
N ASP A 124 -35.76 15.71 -1.70
CA ASP A 124 -35.98 14.26 -1.53
C ASP A 124 -34.91 13.42 -2.25
N GLN A 125 -34.24 13.98 -3.25
CA GLN A 125 -33.16 13.35 -4.01
C GLN A 125 -32.11 14.39 -4.41
N PRO A 126 -31.30 14.86 -3.45
CA PRO A 126 -30.39 15.97 -3.70
C PRO A 126 -29.28 15.56 -4.67
N ASP A 127 -28.90 16.51 -5.53
CA ASP A 127 -27.76 16.36 -6.43
C ASP A 127 -26.46 16.33 -5.61
N SER A 128 -26.38 17.17 -4.57
CA SER A 128 -25.24 17.18 -3.64
C SER A 128 -25.61 17.75 -2.28
N VAL A 129 -24.89 17.31 -1.25
CA VAL A 129 -24.90 17.90 0.10
C VAL A 129 -23.49 18.30 0.47
N SER A 130 -23.30 19.56 0.90
CA SER A 130 -22.00 20.11 1.25
C SER A 130 -21.99 20.65 2.68
N PHE A 131 -20.91 20.39 3.40
CA PHE A 131 -20.60 20.91 4.73
C PHE A 131 -19.36 21.79 4.61
N TYR A 132 -19.39 22.94 5.28
CA TYR A 132 -18.29 23.90 5.27
C TYR A 132 -17.86 24.22 6.71
N GLY A 133 -16.54 24.29 6.91
CA GLY A 133 -15.94 24.73 8.17
C GLY A 133 -16.32 23.85 9.37
N ILE A 134 -16.30 22.52 9.21
CA ILE A 134 -16.52 21.61 10.34
C ILE A 134 -15.35 21.72 11.30
N ARG A 135 -15.63 21.92 12.59
CA ARG A 135 -14.61 21.92 13.65
C ARG A 135 -15.11 21.14 14.86
N ILE A 136 -14.23 20.37 15.48
CA ILE A 136 -14.49 19.67 16.75
C ILE A 136 -13.56 20.26 17.80
N ILE A 137 -14.14 20.69 18.91
CA ILE A 137 -13.42 21.29 20.05
C ILE A 137 -13.71 20.43 21.27
N GLU A 138 -12.66 19.87 21.87
CA GLU A 138 -12.73 19.14 23.14
C GLU A 138 -12.80 20.12 24.33
N PRO A 139 -13.36 19.70 25.47
CA PRO A 139 -13.26 20.44 26.72
C PRO A 139 -11.80 20.78 27.04
N ASP A 140 -11.56 22.00 27.52
CA ASP A 140 -10.25 22.51 27.95
C ASP A 140 -9.20 22.72 26.83
N VAL A 141 -9.52 22.43 25.56
CA VAL A 141 -8.66 22.72 24.41
C VAL A 141 -9.17 23.96 23.67
N ARG A 142 -8.28 24.93 23.41
CA ARG A 142 -8.66 26.16 22.67
C ARG A 142 -8.72 25.96 21.17
N ASP A 143 -7.83 25.14 20.64
CA ASP A 143 -7.74 24.86 19.22
C ASP A 143 -8.57 23.62 18.86
N PRO A 144 -9.17 23.57 17.67
CA PRO A 144 -9.99 22.44 17.26
C PRO A 144 -9.12 21.19 17.07
N VAL A 145 -9.50 20.08 17.70
CA VAL A 145 -8.81 18.79 17.54
C VAL A 145 -9.03 18.18 16.15
N LEU A 146 -10.11 18.58 15.47
CA LEU A 146 -10.38 18.28 14.08
C LEU A 146 -10.92 19.52 13.39
N SER A 147 -10.40 19.84 12.21
CA SER A 147 -10.98 20.84 11.31
C SER A 147 -11.07 20.29 9.90
N LEU A 148 -12.14 20.64 9.19
CA LEU A 148 -12.37 20.27 7.80
C LEU A 148 -13.02 21.45 7.08
N SER A 149 -12.34 22.01 6.08
CA SER A 149 -12.83 23.19 5.36
C SER A 149 -14.07 22.87 4.51
N GLU A 150 -14.07 21.74 3.80
CA GLU A 150 -15.21 21.32 2.97
C GLU A 150 -15.37 19.81 2.96
N MET A 151 -16.61 19.34 3.04
CA MET A 151 -17.01 17.98 2.67
C MET A 151 -18.20 18.05 1.73
N THR A 152 -18.11 17.40 0.58
CA THR A 152 -19.22 17.34 -0.39
C THR A 152 -19.53 15.89 -0.73
N LEU A 153 -20.79 15.52 -0.57
CA LEU A 153 -21.36 14.23 -0.97
C LEU A 153 -22.17 14.42 -2.25
N ALA A 154 -21.87 13.64 -3.29
CA ALA A 154 -22.65 13.63 -4.51
C ALA A 154 -23.75 12.57 -4.43
N ARG A 155 -24.98 12.96 -4.78
CA ARG A 155 -26.17 12.10 -4.76
C ARG A 155 -26.31 11.28 -3.46
N PRO A 156 -26.35 11.91 -2.27
CA PRO A 156 -26.38 11.20 -0.98
C PRO A 156 -27.71 10.48 -0.68
N GLY A 157 -28.69 10.55 -1.58
CA GLY A 157 -30.00 9.89 -1.45
C GLY A 157 -30.99 10.56 -0.50
N ALA A 158 -30.52 11.45 0.38
CA ALA A 158 -31.35 12.27 1.26
C ALA A 158 -30.67 13.62 1.54
N ALA A 159 -31.47 14.67 1.77
CA ALA A 159 -30.98 15.99 2.15
C ALA A 159 -30.11 15.97 3.40
N VAL A 160 -30.49 15.20 4.43
CA VAL A 160 -29.75 15.01 5.68
C VAL A 160 -29.38 13.53 5.82
N PRO A 161 -28.26 13.08 5.21
CA PRO A 161 -27.90 11.67 5.21
C PRO A 161 -27.36 11.21 6.57
N LEU A 162 -27.69 9.98 6.95
CA LEU A 162 -26.97 9.26 8.00
C LEU A 162 -25.56 8.94 7.49
N LEU A 163 -24.55 9.69 7.95
CA LEU A 163 -23.18 9.52 7.49
C LEU A 163 -22.66 8.09 7.73
N SER A 164 -23.09 7.43 8.80
CA SER A 164 -22.75 6.04 9.09
C SER A 164 -23.33 5.04 8.09
N SER A 165 -24.47 5.33 7.46
CA SER A 165 -25.05 4.48 6.41
C SER A 165 -24.50 4.81 5.03
N VAL A 166 -24.19 6.08 4.75
CA VAL A 166 -23.59 6.50 3.47
C VAL A 166 -22.15 6.01 3.36
N LEU A 167 -21.43 5.97 4.49
CA LEU A 167 -20.07 5.44 4.58
C LEU A 167 -20.04 3.97 5.00
N ALA A 168 -21.20 3.31 5.06
CA ALA A 168 -21.26 1.87 5.29
C ALA A 168 -20.70 1.13 4.08
N HIS A 169 -20.09 -0.03 4.34
CA HIS A 169 -19.46 -0.85 3.32
C HIS A 169 -20.45 -1.25 2.20
N ASP A 170 -21.67 -1.62 2.59
CA ASP A 170 -22.67 -2.23 1.72
C ASP A 170 -23.48 -1.23 0.86
N ALA A 171 -23.22 0.08 1.00
CA ALA A 171 -23.95 1.12 0.29
C ALA A 171 -23.07 1.72 -0.81
N PRO A 172 -23.56 1.81 -2.07
CA PRO A 172 -22.79 2.45 -3.13
C PRO A 172 -22.62 3.94 -2.82
N LEU A 173 -21.37 4.39 -2.82
CA LEU A 173 -21.01 5.78 -2.67
C LEU A 173 -20.79 6.37 -4.06
N HIS A 174 -21.53 7.42 -4.41
CA HIS A 174 -21.53 8.04 -5.74
C HIS A 174 -20.70 9.34 -5.85
N GLY A 175 -19.96 9.67 -4.80
CA GLY A 175 -19.05 10.80 -4.76
C GLY A 175 -18.84 11.34 -3.34
N LEU A 176 -17.59 11.44 -2.92
CA LEU A 176 -17.14 12.11 -1.70
C LEU A 176 -15.93 12.97 -2.03
N GLN A 177 -15.98 14.24 -1.64
CA GLN A 177 -14.86 15.16 -1.71
C GLN A 177 -14.61 15.75 -0.34
N LEU A 178 -13.36 15.74 0.11
CA LEU A 178 -12.90 16.42 1.32
C LEU A 178 -11.83 17.44 0.91
N ARG A 179 -11.83 18.62 1.54
CA ARG A 179 -10.78 19.62 1.40
C ARG A 179 -10.28 20.07 2.76
N GLU A 180 -8.96 20.14 2.89
CA GLU A 180 -8.24 20.65 4.05
C GLU A 180 -8.74 20.05 5.36
N LEU A 181 -8.43 18.77 5.55
CA LEU A 181 -8.61 18.09 6.84
C LEU A 181 -7.36 18.31 7.69
N SER A 182 -7.53 18.73 8.93
CA SER A 182 -6.47 18.75 9.95
C SER A 182 -6.94 18.05 11.21
N VAL A 183 -6.12 17.16 11.75
CA VAL A 183 -6.39 16.40 12.96
C VAL A 183 -5.21 16.59 13.91
N TRP A 184 -5.48 17.02 15.14
CA TRP A 184 -4.53 16.99 16.22
C TRP A 184 -4.57 15.62 16.87
N LEU A 185 -3.39 15.01 17.01
CA LEU A 185 -3.22 13.70 17.62
C LEU A 185 -3.09 13.80 19.15
N ASP A 186 -3.34 15.00 19.69
CA ASP A 186 -3.33 15.30 21.11
C ASP A 186 -4.78 15.45 21.57
N GLY A 187 -5.32 14.46 22.26
CA GLY A 187 -6.70 14.54 22.76
C GLY A 187 -7.32 13.20 23.08
N THR A 188 -8.57 13.22 23.53
CA THR A 188 -9.34 12.01 23.78
C THR A 188 -9.73 11.30 22.48
N LEU A 189 -10.05 12.06 21.43
CA LEU A 189 -10.37 11.54 20.10
C LEU A 189 -9.18 10.81 19.49
N ALA A 190 -7.98 11.39 19.60
CA ALA A 190 -6.75 10.77 19.12
C ALA A 190 -6.43 9.47 19.86
N LYS A 191 -6.61 9.43 21.19
CA LYS A 191 -6.40 8.21 21.99
C LYS A 191 -7.34 7.09 21.58
N GLN A 192 -8.63 7.39 21.38
CA GLN A 192 -9.59 6.40 20.90
C GLN A 192 -9.16 5.84 19.54
N TRP A 193 -8.67 6.69 18.65
CA TRP A 193 -8.19 6.29 17.33
C TRP A 193 -6.93 5.41 17.41
N THR A 194 -5.97 5.74 18.27
CA THR A 194 -4.74 4.93 18.45
C THR A 194 -5.00 3.60 19.15
N GLU A 195 -5.95 3.56 20.10
CA GLU A 195 -6.40 2.33 20.78
C GLU A 195 -7.00 1.33 19.77
N GLU A 196 -7.78 1.80 18.79
CA GLU A 196 -8.34 0.97 17.72
C GLU A 196 -7.25 0.32 16.86
N TRP A 197 -6.08 0.95 16.76
CA TRP A 197 -4.92 0.44 16.01
C TRP A 197 -4.01 -0.47 16.85
N GLY A 198 -4.42 -0.77 18.09
CA GLY A 198 -3.68 -1.61 19.02
C GLY A 198 -2.39 -0.96 19.52
N ASN A 199 -2.31 0.37 19.49
CA ASN A 199 -1.15 1.11 19.96
C ASN A 199 -1.50 1.91 21.22
N ASP A 200 -1.07 1.40 22.37
CA ASP A 200 -1.24 2.06 23.68
C ASP A 200 -0.25 3.24 23.88
N ALA A 201 0.69 3.45 22.95
CA ALA A 201 1.61 4.56 23.01
C ALA A 201 0.88 5.86 22.68
N ALA A 202 1.01 6.86 23.56
CA ALA A 202 0.51 8.21 23.33
C ALA A 202 1.30 8.90 22.22
N LEU A 203 0.93 8.60 20.97
CA LEU A 203 1.40 9.34 19.80
C LEU A 203 0.82 10.76 19.88
N THR A 204 1.71 11.74 19.90
CA THR A 204 1.33 13.17 19.85
C THR A 204 1.71 13.76 18.50
N GLY A 205 1.06 14.86 18.12
CA GLY A 205 1.39 15.58 16.88
C GLY A 205 0.18 16.00 16.06
N TYR A 206 0.37 16.11 14.74
CA TYR A 206 -0.68 16.62 13.85
C TYR A 206 -0.67 15.91 12.51
N LEU A 207 -1.85 15.78 11.90
CA LEU A 207 -2.06 15.26 10.56
C LEU A 207 -2.81 16.28 9.73
N THR A 208 -2.38 16.53 8.51
CA THR A 208 -3.09 17.36 7.53
C THR A 208 -3.25 16.63 6.22
N LEU A 209 -4.38 16.83 5.56
CA LEU A 209 -4.69 16.31 4.24
C LEU A 209 -5.30 17.42 3.39
N GLN A 210 -4.74 17.69 2.22
CA GLN A 210 -5.20 18.80 1.37
C GLN A 210 -6.50 18.46 0.65
N ALA A 211 -6.59 17.27 0.06
CA ALA A 211 -7.80 16.83 -0.60
C ALA A 211 -7.95 15.30 -0.58
N LEU A 212 -9.21 14.85 -0.53
CA LEU A 212 -9.61 13.48 -0.83
C LEU A 212 -10.72 13.53 -1.86
N VAL A 213 -10.62 12.72 -2.91
CA VAL A 213 -11.66 12.56 -3.93
C VAL A 213 -11.94 11.09 -4.08
N LEU A 214 -13.21 10.72 -3.94
CA LEU A 214 -13.73 9.39 -4.20
C LEU A 214 -14.93 9.56 -5.13
N GLU A 215 -14.85 9.15 -6.38
CA GLU A 215 -15.95 9.35 -7.35
C GLU A 215 -17.00 8.24 -7.25
N GLU A 216 -16.57 7.00 -7.05
CA GLU A 216 -17.46 5.83 -7.02
C GLU A 216 -16.83 4.72 -6.18
N MET A 217 -17.64 4.13 -5.29
CA MET A 217 -17.27 2.96 -4.48
C MET A 217 -18.48 2.06 -4.28
N SER A 218 -18.27 0.76 -4.39
CA SER A 218 -19.25 -0.30 -4.13
C SER A 218 -18.51 -1.56 -3.69
N ASP A 219 -19.25 -2.61 -3.31
CA ASP A 219 -18.69 -3.92 -3.00
C ASP A 219 -17.94 -4.56 -4.18
N ALA A 220 -18.30 -4.19 -5.42
CA ALA A 220 -17.76 -4.77 -6.65
C ALA A 220 -16.62 -3.95 -7.27
N ALA A 221 -16.57 -2.64 -7.01
CA ALA A 221 -15.68 -1.74 -7.72
C ALA A 221 -15.38 -0.45 -6.95
N LEU A 222 -14.20 0.11 -7.21
CA LEU A 222 -13.77 1.46 -6.88
C LEU A 222 -13.38 2.18 -8.17
N GLY A 223 -14.11 3.23 -8.50
CA GLY A 223 -13.96 3.97 -9.76
C GLY A 223 -12.70 4.83 -9.76
N ARG A 224 -12.67 5.86 -8.91
CA ARG A 224 -11.52 6.75 -8.72
C ARG A 224 -11.41 7.11 -7.26
N PHE A 225 -10.22 6.92 -6.71
CA PHE A 225 -9.81 7.37 -5.39
C PHE A 225 -8.51 8.15 -5.50
N GLU A 226 -8.49 9.35 -4.93
CA GLU A 226 -7.31 10.21 -4.87
C GLU A 226 -7.17 10.85 -3.51
N LEU A 227 -5.95 10.89 -3.02
CA LEU A 227 -5.55 11.51 -1.77
C LEU A 227 -4.34 12.41 -2.07
N HIS A 228 -4.43 13.68 -1.70
CA HIS A 228 -3.43 14.70 -2.04
C HIS A 228 -2.87 15.38 -0.79
N GLY A 229 -1.55 15.53 -0.75
CA GLY A 229 -0.83 16.34 0.21
C GLY A 229 -1.02 15.91 1.67
N LEU A 230 -0.98 14.61 1.93
CA LEU A 230 -0.98 14.10 3.30
C LEU A 230 0.35 14.41 3.97
N LYS A 231 0.28 15.04 5.13
CA LYS A 231 1.43 15.28 6.00
C LYS A 231 1.06 14.87 7.41
N ALA A 232 1.98 14.24 8.11
CA ALA A 232 1.82 13.96 9.52
C ALA A 232 3.12 14.21 10.26
N GLU A 233 3.04 14.80 11.44
CA GLU A 233 4.14 14.85 12.39
C GLU A 233 3.78 13.99 13.59
N PHE A 234 4.71 13.12 13.97
CA PHE A 234 4.62 12.23 15.10
C PHE A 234 5.72 12.58 16.08
N ASN A 235 5.32 12.82 17.32
CA ASN A 235 6.22 13.02 18.44
C ASN A 235 5.91 11.95 19.48
N ASP A 236 6.91 11.13 19.79
CA ASP A 236 6.89 10.27 20.96
C ASP A 236 7.68 10.95 22.09
N LEU A 237 6.94 11.49 23.05
CA LEU A 237 7.49 12.17 24.22
C LEU A 237 8.31 11.23 25.12
N ALA A 238 8.02 9.93 25.12
CA ALA A 238 8.70 8.96 25.99
C ALA A 238 10.08 8.57 25.44
N SER A 239 10.19 8.40 24.13
CA SER A 239 11.47 8.09 23.48
C SER A 239 12.24 9.32 23.00
N GLY A 240 11.60 10.49 22.94
CA GLY A 240 12.15 11.71 22.36
C GLY A 240 12.29 11.64 20.84
N PHE A 241 11.55 10.73 20.20
CA PHE A 241 11.56 10.51 18.76
C PHE A 241 10.58 11.45 18.06
N SER A 242 11.06 12.15 17.03
CA SER A 242 10.23 12.91 16.11
C SER A 242 10.33 12.32 14.70
N ALA A 243 9.21 12.23 14.00
CA ALA A 243 9.15 11.83 12.62
C ALA A 243 8.08 12.60 11.86
N SER A 244 8.39 13.00 10.64
CA SER A 244 7.46 13.60 9.68
C SER A 244 7.23 12.62 8.54
N LEU A 245 5.96 12.36 8.25
CA LEU A 245 5.50 11.64 7.08
C LEU A 245 4.96 12.66 6.07
N GLY A 246 5.34 12.50 4.81
CA GLY A 246 4.78 13.23 3.68
C GLY A 246 4.36 12.26 2.57
N LEU A 247 3.24 12.54 1.94
CA LEU A 247 2.75 11.85 0.76
C LEU A 247 2.09 12.89 -0.15
N ASP A 248 2.71 13.14 -1.31
CA ASP A 248 2.22 14.13 -2.26
C ASP A 248 0.90 13.67 -2.90
N GLU A 249 0.84 12.43 -3.37
CA GLU A 249 -0.35 11.87 -4.00
C GLU A 249 -0.42 10.36 -3.86
N LEU A 250 -1.63 9.86 -3.58
CA LEU A 250 -2.01 8.46 -3.75
C LEU A 250 -3.24 8.43 -4.66
N SER A 251 -3.16 7.73 -5.79
CA SER A 251 -4.27 7.59 -6.73
C SER A 251 -4.55 6.13 -7.07
N MET A 252 -5.82 5.81 -7.25
CA MET A 252 -6.29 4.50 -7.69
C MET A 252 -7.47 4.70 -8.64
N ARG A 253 -7.46 3.99 -9.77
CA ARG A 253 -8.45 4.11 -10.82
C ARG A 253 -8.82 2.75 -11.37
N GLY A 254 -10.12 2.58 -11.65
CA GLY A 254 -10.67 1.43 -12.34
C GLY A 254 -10.36 0.12 -11.63
N LEU A 255 -10.59 0.06 -10.32
CA LEU A 255 -10.56 -1.19 -9.56
C LEU A 255 -11.95 -1.85 -9.70
N ALA A 256 -12.02 -3.03 -10.27
CA ALA A 256 -13.27 -3.74 -10.53
C ALA A 256 -13.13 -5.24 -10.20
N GLY A 257 -14.26 -5.94 -10.06
CA GLY A 257 -14.31 -7.37 -9.80
C GLY A 257 -14.04 -7.75 -8.34
N LEU A 258 -14.15 -6.81 -7.40
CA LEU A 258 -13.87 -7.06 -5.97
C LEU A 258 -14.85 -8.06 -5.33
N ASP A 259 -16.04 -8.21 -5.90
CA ASP A 259 -17.08 -9.16 -5.50
C ASP A 259 -16.89 -10.55 -6.14
N ARG A 260 -16.00 -10.65 -7.13
CA ARG A 260 -15.77 -11.86 -7.93
C ARG A 260 -14.29 -12.22 -7.93
N PRO A 261 -13.90 -13.11 -7.03
CA PRO A 261 -12.57 -13.70 -7.04
C PRO A 261 -12.15 -14.13 -8.46
N GLY A 262 -10.97 -13.70 -8.90
CA GLY A 262 -10.40 -13.98 -10.22
C GLY A 262 -10.80 -13.03 -11.34
N GLU A 263 -11.83 -12.21 -11.17
CA GLU A 263 -12.22 -11.16 -12.12
C GLU A 263 -11.63 -9.78 -11.72
N GLU A 264 -10.72 -9.72 -10.73
CA GLU A 264 -10.16 -8.46 -10.27
C GLU A 264 -9.31 -7.79 -11.35
N GLN A 265 -9.61 -6.51 -11.58
CA GLN A 265 -8.88 -5.68 -12.53
C GLN A 265 -8.54 -4.36 -11.85
N LEU A 266 -7.31 -3.92 -12.05
CA LEU A 266 -6.80 -2.63 -11.62
C LEU A 266 -6.28 -1.89 -12.85
N ALA A 267 -6.98 -0.84 -13.27
CA ALA A 267 -6.51 -0.02 -14.38
C ALA A 267 -5.20 0.71 -14.02
N TRP A 268 -5.14 1.31 -12.83
CA TRP A 268 -3.94 2.00 -12.34
C TRP A 268 -4.01 2.28 -10.84
N ALA A 269 -2.93 2.01 -10.11
CA ALA A 269 -2.67 2.54 -8.77
C ALA A 269 -1.28 3.15 -8.70
N GLU A 270 -1.14 4.25 -7.97
CA GLU A 270 0.12 5.00 -7.92
C GLU A 270 0.28 5.74 -6.60
N VAL A 271 1.52 5.76 -6.10
CA VAL A 271 1.99 6.51 -4.95
C VAL A 271 3.10 7.44 -5.44
N ASN A 272 2.98 8.73 -5.19
CA ASN A 272 3.96 9.74 -5.53
C ASN A 272 4.44 10.51 -4.29
N GLY A 273 5.74 10.79 -4.23
CA GLY A 273 6.33 11.69 -3.25
C GLY A 273 6.17 11.22 -1.81
N PHE A 274 6.34 9.92 -1.56
CA PHE A 274 6.37 9.41 -0.19
C PHE A 274 7.69 9.79 0.48
N SER A 275 7.60 10.28 1.71
CA SER A 275 8.72 10.59 2.57
C SER A 275 8.40 10.25 4.02
N LEU A 276 9.38 9.70 4.71
CA LEU A 276 9.36 9.52 6.14
C LEU A 276 10.73 9.94 6.68
N THR A 277 10.76 11.03 7.43
CA THR A 277 11.99 11.67 7.90
C THR A 277 11.95 11.84 9.40
N GLY A 278 12.99 11.42 10.11
CA GLY A 278 13.21 11.81 11.50
C GLY A 278 14.42 12.71 11.64
N ASP A 279 14.87 12.96 12.88
CA ASP A 279 15.96 13.91 13.19
C ASP A 279 17.21 13.80 12.32
N ARG A 280 17.54 12.57 11.88
CA ARG A 280 18.76 12.30 11.09
C ARG A 280 18.60 11.24 10.02
N TRP A 281 17.43 10.63 9.84
CA TRP A 281 17.23 9.53 8.90
C TRP A 281 16.08 9.85 7.96
N SER A 282 16.12 9.28 6.76
CA SER A 282 15.07 9.45 5.77
C SER A 282 14.82 8.15 5.00
N VAL A 283 13.54 7.91 4.71
CA VAL A 283 13.05 6.92 3.75
C VAL A 283 12.21 7.69 2.73
N LEU A 284 12.62 7.66 1.48
CA LEU A 284 11.97 8.37 0.39
C LEU A 284 11.56 7.39 -0.69
N LEU A 285 10.47 7.69 -1.38
CA LEU A 285 10.02 7.01 -2.58
C LEU A 285 9.40 8.06 -3.50
N GLU A 286 10.06 8.34 -4.61
CA GLU A 286 9.54 9.29 -5.60
C GLU A 286 8.23 8.79 -6.22
N ARG A 287 8.20 7.51 -6.60
CA ARG A 287 7.06 6.93 -7.32
C ARG A 287 6.98 5.41 -7.17
N ALA A 288 5.78 4.88 -6.96
CA ALA A 288 5.48 3.45 -7.15
C ALA A 288 4.14 3.31 -7.88
N TRP A 289 4.02 2.29 -8.73
CA TRP A 289 2.80 2.03 -9.50
C TRP A 289 2.49 0.54 -9.62
N ALA A 290 1.21 0.25 -9.86
CA ALA A 290 0.72 -1.07 -10.18
C ALA A 290 -0.47 -0.96 -11.17
N SER A 291 -0.55 -1.89 -12.10
CA SER A 291 -1.69 -2.06 -13.00
C SER A 291 -1.78 -3.51 -13.45
N GLY A 292 -2.97 -3.92 -13.89
CA GLY A 292 -3.20 -5.23 -14.45
C GLY A 292 -4.33 -5.99 -13.79
N ASN A 293 -4.31 -7.30 -13.97
CA ASN A 293 -5.29 -8.26 -13.48
C ASN A 293 -4.55 -9.56 -13.09
N LEU A 294 -5.31 -10.63 -12.91
CA LEU A 294 -4.78 -11.95 -12.58
C LEU A 294 -3.76 -12.49 -13.61
N TYR A 295 -3.96 -12.18 -14.90
CA TYR A 295 -3.19 -12.72 -16.01
C TYR A 295 -2.03 -11.81 -16.40
N VAL A 296 -2.25 -10.50 -16.45
CA VAL A 296 -1.26 -9.52 -16.88
C VAL A 296 -1.01 -8.52 -15.75
N SER A 297 0.24 -8.25 -15.42
CA SER A 297 0.62 -7.27 -14.39
C SER A 297 1.79 -6.41 -14.84
N ASP A 298 1.77 -5.12 -14.47
CA ASP A 298 2.90 -4.20 -14.54
C ASP A 298 2.99 -3.47 -13.20
N MET A 299 4.11 -3.68 -12.51
CA MET A 299 4.39 -3.06 -11.23
C MET A 299 5.80 -2.49 -11.22
N GLY A 300 5.99 -1.38 -10.53
CA GLY A 300 7.32 -0.80 -10.41
C GLY A 300 7.41 0.30 -9.38
N PHE A 301 8.65 0.72 -9.14
CA PHE A 301 8.98 1.81 -8.26
C PHE A 301 10.26 2.50 -8.74
N GLN A 302 10.38 3.78 -8.43
CA GLN A 302 11.50 4.63 -8.78
C GLN A 302 11.81 5.59 -7.64
N GLY A 303 13.10 5.93 -7.51
CA GLY A 303 13.55 6.94 -6.57
C GLY A 303 13.35 6.52 -5.12
N ALA A 304 13.41 5.21 -4.82
CA ALA A 304 13.46 4.76 -3.45
C ALA A 304 14.83 5.11 -2.89
N ALA A 305 14.90 5.89 -1.81
CA ALA A 305 16.16 6.28 -1.17
C ALA A 305 16.07 6.03 0.34
N LEU A 306 17.05 5.32 0.89
CA LEU A 306 17.10 4.96 2.30
C LEU A 306 18.45 5.36 2.90
N ASP A 307 18.41 6.13 3.98
CA ASP A 307 19.59 6.42 4.80
C ASP A 307 19.84 5.27 5.79
N ILE A 308 20.33 4.15 5.27
CA ILE A 308 20.67 2.95 6.05
C ILE A 308 21.65 3.31 7.18
N GLY A 309 22.65 4.15 6.90
CA GLY A 309 23.65 4.54 7.89
C GLY A 309 23.04 5.19 9.13
N GLN A 310 22.00 6.00 8.95
CA GLN A 310 21.27 6.63 10.05
C GLN A 310 20.24 5.69 10.68
N LEU A 311 19.54 4.88 9.88
CA LEU A 311 18.58 3.88 10.36
C LEU A 311 19.24 2.85 11.28
N ILE A 312 20.49 2.45 11.02
CA ILE A 312 21.25 1.55 11.89
C ILE A 312 21.38 2.07 13.32
N ARG A 313 21.39 3.40 13.53
CA ARG A 313 21.45 3.96 14.88
C ARG A 313 20.18 3.68 15.69
N LEU A 314 19.06 3.48 15.00
CA LEU A 314 17.78 3.12 15.62
C LEU A 314 17.72 1.62 15.97
N ALA A 315 18.55 0.79 15.34
CA ALA A 315 18.59 -0.64 15.62
C ALA A 315 19.14 -0.94 17.04
N PRO A 316 18.73 -2.08 17.64
CA PRO A 316 19.29 -2.58 18.89
C PRO A 316 20.82 -2.67 18.82
N ALA A 317 21.50 -2.32 19.92
CA ALA A 317 22.97 -2.22 19.94
C ALA A 317 23.69 -3.50 19.48
N GLN A 318 23.08 -4.67 19.73
CA GLN A 318 23.62 -5.98 19.35
C GLN A 318 23.60 -6.22 17.84
N GLU A 319 22.66 -5.61 17.10
CA GLU A 319 22.48 -5.81 15.65
C GLU A 319 23.27 -4.79 14.83
N ARG A 320 23.73 -3.70 15.45
CA ARG A 320 24.34 -2.57 14.72
C ARG A 320 25.60 -2.96 13.95
N GLN A 321 26.40 -3.88 14.48
CA GLN A 321 27.64 -4.28 13.82
C GLN A 321 27.36 -5.07 12.54
N ASP A 322 26.43 -6.03 12.60
CA ASP A 322 26.03 -6.81 11.43
C ASP A 322 25.38 -5.93 10.36
N LEU A 323 24.53 -4.98 10.78
CA LEU A 323 23.92 -4.02 9.87
C LEU A 323 24.95 -3.04 9.29
N GLN A 324 26.00 -2.66 10.04
CA GLN A 324 27.10 -1.84 9.52
C GLN A 324 27.88 -2.58 8.44
N VAL A 325 28.15 -3.87 8.63
CA VAL A 325 28.77 -4.72 7.61
C VAL A 325 27.91 -4.76 6.35
N MET A 326 26.61 -5.03 6.50
CA MET A 326 25.67 -5.03 5.38
C MET A 326 25.64 -3.67 4.66
N ASN A 327 25.59 -2.57 5.41
CA ASN A 327 25.63 -1.22 4.85
C ASN A 327 26.93 -0.98 4.06
N ASN A 328 28.09 -1.36 4.60
CA ASN A 328 29.36 -1.18 3.90
C ASN A 328 29.41 -1.94 2.58
N VAL A 329 28.83 -3.15 2.54
CA VAL A 329 28.76 -3.96 1.32
C VAL A 329 27.78 -3.38 0.31
N LEU A 330 26.62 -2.88 0.75
CA LEU A 330 25.57 -2.37 -0.15
C LEU A 330 25.85 -0.94 -0.65
N THR A 331 26.31 -0.05 0.24
CA THR A 331 26.44 1.39 0.00
C THR A 331 27.90 1.85 -0.09
N GLY A 332 28.88 0.95 0.09
CA GLY A 332 30.29 1.33 0.02
C GLY A 332 30.71 2.29 1.12
N GLY A 333 29.93 2.34 2.20
CA GLY A 333 30.12 3.24 3.33
C GLY A 333 29.44 4.61 3.16
N SER A 334 28.76 4.89 2.04
CA SER A 334 28.00 6.13 1.87
C SER A 334 26.84 6.23 2.87
N GLY A 335 26.29 5.09 3.30
CA GLY A 335 25.12 5.03 4.17
C GLY A 335 23.80 5.23 3.42
N GLN A 336 23.85 5.54 2.12
CA GLN A 336 22.67 5.81 1.29
C GLN A 336 22.45 4.67 0.32
N MET A 337 21.23 4.13 0.29
CA MET A 337 20.83 3.13 -0.70
C MET A 337 19.74 3.71 -1.57
N ASN A 338 19.99 3.80 -2.87
CA ASN A 338 18.96 4.17 -3.84
C ASN A 338 18.54 2.95 -4.65
N ALA A 339 17.23 2.78 -4.88
CA ALA A 339 16.69 1.63 -5.58
C ALA A 339 15.61 2.03 -6.60
N ALA A 340 15.53 1.25 -7.67
CA ALA A 340 14.44 1.29 -8.64
C ALA A 340 14.17 -0.12 -9.14
N GLY A 341 12.93 -0.42 -9.53
CA GLY A 341 12.59 -1.71 -10.08
C GLY A 341 11.30 -1.70 -10.88
N ARG A 342 11.17 -2.65 -11.78
CA ARG A 342 9.95 -2.91 -12.54
C ARG A 342 9.84 -4.39 -12.84
N SER A 343 8.62 -4.92 -12.81
CA SER A 343 8.27 -6.27 -13.21
C SER A 343 7.02 -6.22 -14.07
N VAL A 344 7.08 -6.87 -15.23
CA VAL A 344 5.93 -7.12 -16.09
C VAL A 344 5.77 -8.63 -16.20
N SER A 345 4.56 -9.13 -15.99
CA SER A 345 4.28 -10.57 -16.05
C SER A 345 2.97 -10.84 -16.78
N GLU A 346 2.92 -11.92 -17.53
CA GLU A 346 1.80 -12.38 -18.33
C GLU A 346 1.62 -13.89 -18.19
N TRP A 347 0.39 -14.32 -17.95
CA TRP A 347 -0.06 -15.71 -18.01
C TRP A 347 -0.92 -15.92 -19.25
N ASP A 348 -0.56 -16.91 -20.05
CA ASP A 348 -1.37 -17.44 -21.14
C ASP A 348 -1.82 -18.85 -20.75
N ASP A 349 -3.11 -19.01 -20.48
CA ASP A 349 -3.72 -20.30 -20.14
C ASP A 349 -4.42 -20.97 -21.33
N GLU A 350 -4.39 -20.34 -22.51
CA GLU A 350 -4.88 -20.93 -23.77
C GLU A 350 -3.90 -22.01 -24.26
N THR A 351 -2.62 -21.90 -23.90
CA THR A 351 -1.61 -22.92 -24.18
C THR A 351 -1.69 -24.08 -23.18
N GLN A 352 -1.37 -25.29 -23.65
CA GLN A 352 -1.16 -26.45 -22.78
C GLN A 352 0.26 -27.00 -22.96
N PRO A 353 1.13 -26.91 -21.94
CA PRO A 353 0.93 -26.27 -20.62
C PRO A 353 0.72 -24.74 -20.70
N ALA A 354 0.15 -24.15 -19.64
CA ALA A 354 0.00 -22.70 -19.54
C ALA A 354 1.38 -22.02 -19.53
N GLN A 355 1.49 -20.85 -20.12
CA GLN A 355 2.75 -20.15 -20.32
C GLN A 355 2.84 -18.93 -19.41
N LEU A 356 3.87 -18.87 -18.56
CA LEU A 356 4.22 -17.68 -17.79
C LEU A 356 5.38 -16.96 -18.49
N THR A 357 5.16 -15.72 -18.89
CA THR A 357 6.19 -14.81 -19.37
C THR A 357 6.39 -13.71 -18.34
N SER A 358 7.64 -13.42 -17.97
CA SER A 358 7.93 -12.32 -17.06
C SER A 358 9.27 -11.68 -17.36
N GLU A 359 9.33 -10.37 -17.30
CA GLU A 359 10.56 -9.60 -17.45
C GLU A 359 10.61 -8.45 -16.45
N GLY A 360 11.82 -8.06 -16.08
CA GLY A 360 11.97 -6.99 -15.12
C GLY A 360 13.41 -6.68 -14.75
N PHE A 361 13.55 -5.69 -13.88
CA PHE A 361 14.83 -5.29 -13.34
C PHE A 361 14.71 -4.81 -11.89
N LEU A 362 15.82 -4.93 -11.17
CA LEU A 362 16.06 -4.31 -9.88
C LEU A 362 17.44 -3.65 -9.94
N GLN A 363 17.46 -2.34 -9.73
CA GLN A 363 18.66 -1.56 -9.63
C GLN A 363 18.84 -1.13 -8.18
N LEU A 364 19.98 -1.48 -7.59
CA LEU A 364 20.45 -0.97 -6.32
C LEU A 364 21.68 -0.11 -6.63
N SER A 365 21.51 1.20 -6.55
CA SER A 365 22.59 2.16 -6.80
C SER A 365 23.77 1.84 -5.89
N GLU A 366 24.97 1.97 -6.44
CA GLU A 366 26.24 1.60 -5.79
C GLU A 366 26.42 0.10 -5.51
N ALA A 367 25.38 -0.75 -5.54
CA ALA A 367 25.49 -2.19 -5.31
C ALA A 367 25.54 -3.00 -6.61
N GLY A 368 24.49 -2.92 -7.42
CA GLY A 368 24.39 -3.67 -8.66
C GLY A 368 23.02 -3.59 -9.31
N ASP A 369 22.94 -4.12 -10.50
CA ASP A 369 21.76 -4.14 -11.36
C ASP A 369 21.49 -5.58 -11.78
N VAL A 370 20.27 -6.04 -11.54
CA VAL A 370 19.77 -7.37 -11.92
C VAL A 370 18.64 -7.17 -12.90
N ARG A 371 18.77 -7.75 -14.10
CA ARG A 371 17.68 -7.89 -15.06
C ARG A 371 17.36 -9.36 -15.24
N TYR A 372 16.08 -9.67 -15.40
CA TYR A 372 15.64 -11.01 -15.70
C TYR A 372 14.62 -11.00 -16.83
N GLN A 373 14.58 -12.13 -17.54
CA GLN A 373 13.53 -12.48 -18.47
C GLN A 373 13.28 -13.98 -18.31
N MET A 374 12.02 -14.39 -18.23
CA MET A 374 11.65 -15.78 -18.09
C MET A 374 10.45 -16.13 -18.96
N GLU A 375 10.47 -17.35 -19.47
CA GLU A 375 9.43 -17.98 -20.26
C GLU A 375 9.28 -19.41 -19.74
N LEU A 376 8.28 -19.63 -18.90
CA LEU A 376 8.08 -20.85 -18.13
C LEU A 376 6.75 -21.53 -18.49
N PRO A 377 6.79 -22.70 -19.17
CA PRO A 377 5.61 -23.55 -19.32
C PRO A 377 5.27 -24.25 -17.99
N VAL A 378 4.10 -23.97 -17.44
CA VAL A 378 3.63 -24.43 -16.13
C VAL A 378 2.32 -25.22 -16.25
N THR A 379 2.22 -26.34 -15.53
CA THR A 379 0.94 -27.00 -15.28
C THR A 379 0.65 -26.96 -13.79
N LEU A 380 -0.46 -26.31 -13.44
CA LEU A 380 -0.98 -26.32 -12.09
C LEU A 380 -1.49 -27.72 -11.71
N PRO A 381 -1.59 -28.03 -10.40
CA PRO A 381 -2.19 -29.28 -9.95
C PRO A 381 -3.58 -29.49 -10.54
N ALA A 382 -4.00 -30.77 -10.62
CA ALA A 382 -5.32 -31.09 -11.14
C ALA A 382 -6.41 -30.33 -10.37
N HIS A 383 -7.34 -29.73 -11.12
CA HIS A 383 -8.45 -28.93 -10.60
C HIS A 383 -8.06 -27.61 -9.92
N VAL A 384 -6.81 -27.14 -10.06
CA VAL A 384 -6.37 -25.83 -9.60
C VAL A 384 -6.37 -24.84 -10.76
N THR A 385 -7.11 -23.74 -10.62
CA THR A 385 -7.07 -22.61 -11.56
C THR A 385 -5.94 -21.64 -11.20
N ILE A 386 -5.54 -20.77 -12.14
CA ILE A 386 -4.56 -19.70 -11.87
C ILE A 386 -5.04 -18.81 -10.72
N GLU A 387 -6.34 -18.49 -10.71
CA GLU A 387 -6.98 -17.73 -9.64
C GLU A 387 -6.73 -18.35 -8.26
N GLN A 388 -7.05 -19.64 -8.12
CA GLN A 388 -6.88 -20.35 -6.86
C GLN A 388 -5.40 -20.40 -6.45
N ALA A 389 -4.50 -20.59 -7.42
CA ALA A 389 -3.07 -20.58 -7.16
C ALA A 389 -2.58 -19.21 -6.69
N MET A 390 -3.11 -18.10 -7.23
CA MET A 390 -2.75 -16.74 -6.81
C MET A 390 -3.26 -16.39 -5.41
N GLN A 391 -4.45 -16.86 -5.05
CA GLN A 391 -4.98 -16.70 -3.68
C GLN A 391 -4.22 -17.56 -2.65
N HIS A 392 -3.62 -18.66 -3.10
CA HIS A 392 -2.87 -19.60 -2.28
C HIS A 392 -1.50 -19.90 -2.88
N PRO A 393 -0.49 -19.01 -2.69
CA PRO A 393 0.82 -19.13 -3.33
C PRO A 393 1.53 -20.48 -3.14
N ALA A 394 1.22 -21.19 -2.04
CA ALA A 394 1.71 -22.55 -1.80
C ALA A 394 1.32 -23.56 -2.90
N LEU A 395 0.26 -23.31 -3.68
CA LEU A 395 -0.13 -24.16 -4.80
C LEU A 395 0.86 -24.11 -5.96
N PHE A 396 1.60 -22.99 -6.14
CA PHE A 396 2.66 -22.91 -7.15
C PHE A 396 3.87 -23.78 -6.79
N GLU A 397 4.09 -24.08 -5.51
CA GLU A 397 5.15 -25.00 -5.08
C GLU A 397 4.90 -26.44 -5.56
N THR A 398 3.62 -26.77 -5.81
CA THR A 398 3.18 -28.06 -6.35
C THR A 398 2.96 -28.04 -7.86
N ALA A 399 3.16 -26.91 -8.53
CA ALA A 399 3.04 -26.80 -9.98
C ALA A 399 4.18 -27.53 -10.68
N ARG A 400 3.86 -28.16 -11.81
CA ARG A 400 4.83 -28.85 -12.65
C ARG A 400 5.39 -27.88 -13.70
N LEU A 401 6.70 -27.66 -13.65
CA LEU A 401 7.43 -26.89 -14.66
C LEU A 401 7.89 -27.81 -15.79
N HIS A 402 7.55 -27.47 -17.03
CA HIS A 402 7.86 -28.29 -18.22
C HIS A 402 9.16 -27.86 -18.92
N GLY A 403 10.13 -27.37 -18.15
CA GLY A 403 11.32 -26.70 -18.65
C GLY A 403 11.11 -25.19 -18.73
N GLY A 404 11.65 -24.55 -19.76
CA GLY A 404 11.56 -23.11 -19.98
C GLY A 404 12.91 -22.42 -20.09
N ASN A 405 12.88 -21.12 -20.40
CA ASN A 405 14.07 -20.30 -20.55
C ASN A 405 14.08 -19.21 -19.49
N VAL A 406 15.23 -19.02 -18.84
CA VAL A 406 15.47 -17.91 -17.92
C VAL A 406 16.77 -17.23 -18.34
N THR A 407 16.71 -15.94 -18.61
CA THR A 407 17.89 -15.09 -18.77
C THR A 407 18.01 -14.22 -17.54
N LEU A 408 19.20 -14.22 -16.92
CA LEU A 408 19.55 -13.37 -15.79
C LEU A 408 20.80 -12.59 -16.15
N ALA A 409 20.71 -11.26 -16.16
CA ALA A 409 21.85 -10.38 -16.37
C ALA A 409 22.14 -9.62 -15.07
N TYR A 410 23.33 -9.84 -14.52
CA TYR A 410 23.85 -9.13 -13.38
C TYR A 410 24.95 -8.18 -13.83
N LYS A 411 24.90 -6.93 -13.36
CA LYS A 411 25.96 -5.95 -13.51
C LYS A 411 26.36 -5.47 -12.11
N ASP A 412 27.62 -5.69 -11.77
CA ASP A 412 28.17 -5.25 -10.49
C ASP A 412 28.44 -3.75 -10.52
N ALA A 413 28.11 -3.08 -9.42
CA ALA A 413 28.49 -1.69 -9.16
C ALA A 413 29.41 -1.56 -7.94
N GLY A 414 30.03 -2.67 -7.51
CA GLY A 414 30.96 -2.76 -6.39
C GLY A 414 30.51 -3.71 -5.27
N LEU A 415 29.32 -4.32 -5.34
CA LEU A 415 28.81 -5.21 -4.28
C LEU A 415 29.72 -6.42 -4.09
N LEU A 416 30.03 -7.17 -5.15
CA LEU A 416 30.82 -8.40 -5.02
C LEU A 416 32.27 -8.14 -4.60
N PRO A 417 32.99 -7.14 -5.14
CA PRO A 417 34.32 -6.76 -4.64
C PRO A 417 34.34 -6.31 -3.17
N ARG A 418 33.33 -5.56 -2.72
CA ARG A 418 33.22 -5.14 -1.32
C ARG A 418 32.91 -6.33 -0.41
N LEU A 419 32.02 -7.23 -0.83
CA LEU A 419 31.75 -8.48 -0.12
C LEU A 419 33.03 -9.31 0.05
N ALA A 420 33.84 -9.45 -1.01
CA ALA A 420 35.11 -10.14 -0.93
C ALA A 420 36.09 -9.50 0.06
N SER A 421 36.14 -8.16 0.08
CA SER A 421 37.00 -7.41 1.00
C SER A 421 36.55 -7.54 2.45
N GLU A 422 35.25 -7.51 2.69
CA GLU A 422 34.65 -7.71 4.01
C GLU A 422 34.91 -9.12 4.54
N LEU A 423 34.64 -10.16 3.74
CA LEU A 423 34.93 -11.55 4.11
C LEU A 423 36.42 -11.74 4.40
N ALA A 424 37.30 -11.14 3.59
CA ALA A 424 38.74 -11.20 3.82
C ALA A 424 39.14 -10.56 5.14
N ALA A 425 38.53 -9.41 5.49
CA ALA A 425 38.76 -8.74 6.76
C ALA A 425 38.30 -9.59 7.95
N GLN A 426 37.14 -10.25 7.85
CA GLN A 426 36.62 -11.15 8.88
C GLN A 426 37.51 -12.38 9.11
N GLU A 427 38.12 -12.91 8.04
CA GLU A 427 39.06 -14.03 8.12
C GLU A 427 40.50 -13.62 8.47
N GLY A 428 40.79 -12.31 8.53
CA GLY A 428 42.14 -11.80 8.76
C GLY A 428 43.12 -12.09 7.63
N ILE A 429 42.63 -12.23 6.40
CA ILE A 429 43.44 -12.49 5.19
C ILE A 429 43.35 -11.33 4.20
N SER A 430 44.21 -11.32 3.19
CA SER A 430 44.11 -10.34 2.09
C SER A 430 42.95 -10.66 1.15
N THR A 431 42.34 -9.65 0.53
CA THR A 431 41.31 -9.83 -0.51
C THR A 431 41.78 -10.74 -1.64
N SER A 432 43.05 -10.63 -2.05
CA SER A 432 43.65 -11.53 -3.05
C SER A 432 43.68 -12.99 -2.63
N GLN A 433 43.92 -13.27 -1.33
CA GLN A 433 43.86 -14.63 -0.80
C GLN A 433 42.42 -15.13 -0.75
N MET A 434 41.46 -14.29 -0.36
CA MET A 434 40.03 -14.62 -0.38
C MET A 434 39.55 -14.99 -1.79
N VAL A 435 39.88 -14.18 -2.80
CA VAL A 435 39.53 -14.45 -4.21
C VAL A 435 40.22 -15.74 -4.70
N ALA A 436 41.49 -15.96 -4.35
CA ALA A 436 42.21 -17.18 -4.71
C ALA A 436 41.57 -18.44 -4.08
N GLN A 437 41.14 -18.36 -2.82
CA GLN A 437 40.38 -19.42 -2.17
C GLN A 437 39.03 -19.64 -2.85
N GLY A 438 38.32 -18.56 -3.21
CA GLY A 438 37.07 -18.61 -3.97
C GLY A 438 37.22 -19.36 -5.29
N TRP A 439 38.27 -19.09 -6.07
CA TRP A 439 38.55 -19.84 -7.30
C TRP A 439 38.83 -21.31 -7.05
N ALA A 440 39.61 -21.63 -6.00
CA ALA A 440 39.90 -23.01 -5.64
C ALA A 440 38.61 -23.77 -5.26
N GLN A 441 37.74 -23.14 -4.46
CA GLN A 441 36.44 -23.69 -4.07
C GLN A 441 35.50 -23.85 -5.28
N ALA A 442 35.41 -22.84 -6.15
CA ALA A 442 34.60 -22.89 -7.37
C ALA A 442 35.01 -24.06 -8.29
N ARG A 443 36.32 -24.32 -8.43
CA ARG A 443 36.84 -25.47 -9.18
C ARG A 443 36.63 -26.81 -8.48
N GLN A 444 36.60 -26.85 -7.15
CA GLN A 444 36.25 -28.07 -6.41
C GLN A 444 34.78 -28.45 -6.64
N PHE A 445 33.90 -27.46 -6.76
CA PHE A 445 32.48 -27.65 -7.09
C PHE A 445 32.26 -28.25 -8.48
N GLU A 446 33.22 -28.17 -9.40
CA GLU A 446 33.12 -28.81 -10.72
C GLU A 446 32.88 -30.32 -10.62
N ARG A 447 33.51 -30.99 -9.66
CA ARG A 447 33.34 -32.44 -9.46
C ARG A 447 32.02 -32.80 -8.79
N LEU A 448 31.38 -31.84 -8.11
CA LEU A 448 30.17 -32.04 -7.30
C LEU A 448 28.88 -31.59 -8.01
N ALA A 449 28.97 -30.53 -8.81
CA ALA A 449 27.82 -29.89 -9.48
C ALA A 449 28.00 -29.78 -11.01
N GLY A 450 29.16 -30.21 -11.52
CA GLY A 450 29.49 -30.21 -12.93
C GLY A 450 30.09 -28.91 -13.47
N PRO A 451 30.51 -28.92 -14.75
CA PRO A 451 31.30 -27.85 -15.35
C PRO A 451 30.55 -26.53 -15.50
N GLN A 452 29.22 -26.55 -15.67
CA GLN A 452 28.44 -25.33 -15.87
C GLN A 452 28.25 -24.53 -14.58
N VAL A 453 27.97 -25.22 -13.47
CA VAL A 453 27.85 -24.57 -12.15
C VAL A 453 29.21 -24.04 -11.70
N ALA A 454 30.28 -24.80 -11.92
CA ALA A 454 31.64 -24.34 -11.62
C ALA A 454 32.02 -23.09 -12.41
N LYS A 455 31.67 -23.02 -13.71
CA LYS A 455 31.90 -21.84 -14.54
C LYS A 455 31.14 -20.60 -14.04
N LEU A 456 29.88 -20.77 -13.62
CA LEU A 456 29.09 -19.70 -13.00
C LEU A 456 29.77 -19.19 -11.71
N MET A 457 30.19 -20.10 -10.84
CA MET A 457 30.89 -19.75 -9.59
C MET A 457 32.22 -19.05 -9.87
N VAL A 458 32.99 -19.52 -10.86
CA VAL A 458 34.22 -18.87 -11.29
C VAL A 458 33.93 -17.45 -11.81
N ALA A 459 32.89 -17.26 -12.62
CA ALA A 459 32.50 -15.95 -13.11
C ALA A 459 32.12 -14.98 -11.97
N LEU A 460 31.40 -15.46 -10.94
CA LEU A 460 31.12 -14.65 -9.75
C LEU A 460 32.40 -14.28 -8.99
N VAL A 461 33.35 -15.21 -8.86
CA VAL A 461 34.65 -14.95 -8.23
C VAL A 461 35.51 -13.99 -9.08
N ASP A 462 35.42 -14.07 -10.41
CA ASP A 462 36.08 -13.12 -11.32
C ASP A 462 35.56 -11.70 -11.10
N ILE A 463 34.24 -11.53 -10.89
CA ILE A 463 33.64 -10.24 -10.52
C ILE A 463 34.10 -9.81 -9.12
N MET A 464 34.09 -10.71 -8.13
CA MET A 464 34.63 -10.41 -6.78
C MET A 464 36.09 -9.94 -6.81
N GLY A 465 36.89 -10.50 -7.72
CA GLY A 465 38.28 -10.09 -7.94
C GLY A 465 38.45 -8.83 -8.77
N GLY A 466 37.37 -8.25 -9.32
CA GLY A 466 37.41 -7.09 -10.21
C GLY A 466 37.90 -7.38 -11.62
N TYR A 467 37.93 -8.66 -12.03
CA TYR A 467 38.35 -9.08 -13.38
C TYR A 467 37.22 -9.04 -14.40
N ALA A 468 35.98 -8.92 -13.94
CA ALA A 468 34.77 -8.74 -14.73
C ALA A 468 33.79 -7.80 -14.03
N GLN A 469 32.85 -7.23 -14.77
CA GLN A 469 31.86 -6.28 -14.23
C GLN A 469 30.42 -6.73 -14.46
N SER A 470 30.21 -7.71 -15.35
CA SER A 470 28.87 -8.21 -15.62
C SER A 470 28.86 -9.68 -15.99
N LEU A 471 27.76 -10.34 -15.64
CA LEU A 471 27.50 -11.75 -15.89
C LEU A 471 26.08 -11.86 -16.45
N THR A 472 25.97 -12.31 -17.70
CA THR A 472 24.69 -12.74 -18.27
C THR A 472 24.64 -14.25 -18.28
N THR A 473 23.59 -14.84 -17.74
CA THR A 473 23.37 -16.28 -17.65
C THR A 473 22.06 -16.62 -18.35
N HIS A 474 22.14 -17.47 -19.38
CA HIS A 474 20.97 -18.09 -20.01
C HIS A 474 20.83 -19.51 -19.48
N ILE A 475 19.71 -19.79 -18.85
CA ILE A 475 19.38 -21.06 -18.20
C ILE A 475 18.22 -21.67 -18.98
N ALA A 476 18.49 -22.77 -19.68
CA ALA A 476 17.44 -23.65 -20.17
C ALA A 476 17.08 -24.65 -19.06
N LEU A 477 15.88 -24.54 -18.51
CA LEU A 477 15.36 -25.46 -17.53
C LEU A 477 15.04 -26.81 -18.21
N PRO A 478 15.48 -27.93 -17.63
CA PRO A 478 15.20 -29.25 -18.18
C PRO A 478 13.73 -29.61 -18.02
N ASP A 479 13.22 -30.46 -18.92
CA ASP A 479 11.88 -31.03 -18.80
C ASP A 479 11.70 -31.84 -17.49
N PRO A 480 10.45 -32.12 -17.05
CA PRO A 480 10.22 -32.74 -15.75
C PRO A 480 10.84 -34.14 -15.62
N PHE A 481 10.89 -34.89 -16.72
CA PHE A 481 11.48 -36.23 -16.76
C PHE A 481 12.99 -36.17 -16.52
N THR A 482 13.64 -35.18 -17.13
CA THR A 482 15.06 -34.88 -16.95
C THR A 482 15.34 -34.29 -15.57
N LEU A 483 14.41 -33.53 -15.00
CA LEU A 483 14.49 -32.97 -13.64
C LEU A 483 14.40 -34.07 -12.56
N GLU A 484 13.47 -35.01 -12.69
CA GLU A 484 13.34 -36.17 -11.80
C GLU A 484 14.60 -37.06 -11.88
N GLN A 485 15.14 -37.27 -13.08
CA GLN A 485 16.41 -37.96 -13.27
C GLN A 485 17.59 -37.19 -12.66
N PHE A 486 17.60 -35.86 -12.75
CA PHE A 486 18.59 -35.02 -12.10
C PHE A 486 18.51 -35.12 -10.57
N MET A 487 17.31 -35.18 -10.00
CA MET A 487 17.12 -35.37 -8.56
C MET A 487 17.60 -36.74 -8.08
N MET A 488 17.42 -37.79 -8.90
CA MET A 488 17.84 -39.15 -8.60
C MET A 488 19.35 -39.37 -8.81
N ASP A 489 19.97 -38.64 -9.73
CA ASP A 489 21.42 -38.67 -10.01
C ASP A 489 21.94 -37.27 -10.42
N PRO A 490 22.21 -36.38 -9.45
CA PRO A 490 22.67 -35.01 -9.73
C PRO A 490 24.10 -34.96 -10.29
N LEU A 491 24.90 -36.00 -10.06
CA LEU A 491 26.28 -36.09 -10.54
C LEU A 491 26.35 -36.57 -12.00
N GLY A 492 25.47 -37.48 -12.41
CA GLY A 492 25.40 -38.00 -13.79
C GLY A 492 24.70 -37.07 -14.81
N SER A 493 24.03 -36.02 -14.36
CA SER A 493 23.09 -35.21 -15.17
C SER A 493 23.48 -33.74 -15.34
N SER A 494 24.61 -33.30 -14.78
CA SER A 494 25.12 -31.91 -14.90
C SER A 494 25.38 -31.42 -16.33
N GLN A 495 25.41 -32.32 -17.33
CA GLN A 495 25.49 -31.99 -18.75
C GLN A 495 24.15 -31.53 -19.36
N ARG A 496 23.02 -31.63 -18.63
CA ARG A 496 21.67 -31.44 -19.18
C ARG A 496 21.04 -30.07 -18.86
N LEU A 497 21.54 -29.36 -17.86
CA LEU A 497 21.30 -27.93 -17.69
C LEU A 497 22.18 -27.17 -18.70
N ARG A 498 21.59 -26.67 -19.78
CA ARG A 498 22.30 -25.77 -20.70
C ARG A 498 22.31 -24.38 -20.08
N VAL A 499 23.38 -24.12 -19.33
CA VAL A 499 23.74 -22.79 -18.90
C VAL A 499 24.77 -22.26 -19.89
N THR A 500 24.45 -21.15 -20.55
CA THR A 500 25.43 -20.38 -21.33
C THR A 500 25.59 -19.03 -20.66
N PHE A 501 26.81 -18.49 -20.67
CA PHE A 501 27.07 -17.22 -20.02
C PHE A 501 27.97 -16.34 -20.87
N GLU A 502 27.75 -15.04 -20.74
CA GLU A 502 28.63 -14.00 -21.24
C GLU A 502 29.18 -13.22 -20.06
N LEU A 503 30.51 -13.17 -19.97
CA LEU A 503 31.23 -12.36 -19.00
C LEU A 503 31.82 -11.15 -19.74
N LYS A 504 31.57 -9.94 -19.24
CA LYS A 504 32.16 -8.71 -19.77
C LYS A 504 32.82 -7.90 -18.68
#